data_AF-A0A8X6EXH7-F1
#
_entry.id   AF-A0A8X6EXH7-F1
#
_cell.length_a   1.000
_cell.length_b   1.000
_cell.length_c   1.000
_cell.angle_alpha   90.00
_cell.angle_beta   90.00
_cell.angle_gamma   90.00
#
_symmetry.space_group_name_H-M   'P 1'
#
loop_
_entity.id
_entity.type
_entity.pdbx_description
1 polymer ?
#
loop_
_entity_poly.entity_id
_entity_poly.type
_entity_poly.pdbx_seq_one_letter_code
_entity_poly.pdbx_strand_id
1 'polypeptide(L)'
;MANVELFEKNKFDYDPWVVISERSHILQSRCSSEPLQCDSLNTENFVMCNDSLCDFCLYEKELELPQLPEMTFACNRIRLEHDKGFGIEFNALDALKLVDSKNDVMKVAIAEAWQES
;
A
#
# COMPACT_ATOMS: atom_id res chain seq x y z
N MET A 1 21.71 -13.90 4.05
CA MET A 1 22.20 -12.81 3.18
C MET A 1 20.97 -12.24 2.50
N ALA A 2 20.33 -11.25 3.12
CA ALA A 2 19.07 -10.69 2.63
C ALA A 2 19.34 -9.79 1.43
N ASN A 3 18.60 -10.01 0.34
CA ASN A 3 18.63 -9.20 -0.86
C ASN A 3 18.35 -7.74 -0.51
N VAL A 4 19.30 -6.86 -0.80
CA VAL A 4 19.05 -5.42 -0.89
C VAL A 4 18.22 -5.23 -2.17
N GLU A 5 16.90 -5.28 -2.04
CA GLU A 5 15.99 -5.12 -3.17
C GLU A 5 16.01 -3.67 -3.70
N LEU A 6 15.98 -3.58 -5.02
CA LEU A 6 16.14 -2.41 -5.86
C LEU A 6 15.03 -1.37 -5.62
N PHE A 7 15.25 -0.48 -4.65
CA PHE A 7 14.49 0.75 -4.54
C PHE A 7 15.07 1.77 -5.51
N GLU A 8 14.32 2.11 -6.56
CA GLU A 8 14.73 3.10 -7.56
C GLU A 8 13.98 4.41 -7.31
N LYS A 9 14.74 5.47 -7.05
CA LYS A 9 14.19 6.82 -6.86
C LYS A 9 14.74 7.76 -7.92
N ASN A 10 13.83 8.28 -8.73
CA ASN A 10 14.11 9.26 -9.77
C ASN A 10 13.52 10.61 -9.39
N LYS A 11 14.32 11.67 -9.54
CA LYS A 11 13.92 13.06 -9.30
C LYS A 11 14.08 13.83 -10.61
N PHE A 12 13.02 14.54 -11.00
CA PHE A 12 12.99 15.38 -12.18
C PHE A 12 12.66 16.81 -11.77
N ASP A 13 13.60 17.71 -11.99
CA ASP A 13 13.47 19.12 -11.63
C ASP A 13 12.89 19.92 -12.80
N TYR A 14 11.74 20.55 -12.56
CA TYR A 14 10.98 21.39 -13.48
C TYR A 14 10.52 22.66 -12.76
N ASP A 15 11.47 23.55 -12.43
CA ASP A 15 11.23 24.78 -11.63
C ASP A 15 9.89 25.46 -11.97
N PRO A 16 8.98 25.70 -10.99
CA PRO A 16 9.10 25.52 -9.54
C PRO A 16 8.70 24.12 -9.01
N TRP A 17 8.47 23.17 -9.91
CA TRP A 17 7.99 21.82 -9.60
C TRP A 17 9.12 20.80 -9.58
N VAL A 18 9.01 19.83 -8.70
CA VAL A 18 9.85 18.64 -8.65
C VAL A 18 8.93 17.43 -8.75
N VAL A 19 9.20 16.57 -9.73
CA VAL A 19 8.52 15.29 -9.87
C VAL A 19 9.44 14.21 -9.30
N ILE A 20 8.93 13.47 -8.32
CA ILE A 20 9.63 12.36 -7.66
C ILE A 20 8.87 11.09 -8.03
N SER A 21 9.58 10.13 -8.61
CA SER A 21 9.06 8.78 -8.88
C SER A 21 9.86 7.78 -8.07
N GLU A 22 9.16 6.97 -7.27
CA GLU A 22 9.74 5.89 -6.50
C GLU A 22 9.15 4.56 -6.96
N ARG A 23 10.02 3.59 -7.16
CA ARG A 23 9.69 2.25 -7.64
C ARG A 23 10.30 1.21 -6.72
N SER A 24 9.50 0.20 -6.38
CA SER A 24 9.87 -0.89 -5.49
C SER A 24 9.39 -2.25 -6.03
N HIS A 25 9.64 -3.29 -5.24
CA HIS A 25 9.12 -4.64 -5.46
C HIS A 25 7.61 -4.72 -5.16
N ILE A 26 7.00 -5.82 -5.60
CA ILE A 26 5.60 -6.19 -5.29
C ILE A 26 5.51 -6.58 -3.81
N LEU A 27 4.45 -6.14 -3.14
CA LEU A 27 4.12 -6.45 -1.76
C LEU A 27 4.16 -7.97 -1.53
N GLN A 28 4.98 -8.40 -0.58
CA GLN A 28 5.10 -9.81 -0.22
C GLN A 28 3.82 -10.27 0.50
N SER A 29 3.47 -11.55 0.33
CA SER A 29 2.30 -12.16 0.98
C SER A 29 2.47 -12.41 2.48
N ARG A 30 3.63 -12.08 3.03
CA ARG A 30 3.99 -12.26 4.44
C ARG A 30 4.92 -11.14 4.88
N CYS A 31 4.77 -10.72 6.14
CA CYS A 31 5.74 -9.83 6.75
C CYS A 31 7.10 -10.53 6.88
N SER A 32 8.15 -9.88 6.36
CA SER A 32 9.53 -10.39 6.41
C SER A 32 10.36 -9.78 7.55
N SER A 33 9.76 -8.94 8.40
CA SER A 33 10.47 -8.37 9.56
C SER A 33 10.68 -9.43 10.63
N GLU A 34 11.93 -9.59 11.07
CA GLU A 34 12.26 -10.33 12.30
C GLU A 34 12.62 -9.33 13.40
N PRO A 35 11.93 -9.34 14.56
CA PRO A 35 10.76 -10.14 14.91
C PRO A 35 9.48 -9.69 14.17
N LEU A 36 8.47 -10.57 14.07
CA LEU A 36 7.15 -10.25 13.52
C LEU A 36 6.48 -9.19 14.40
N GLN A 37 6.46 -7.93 13.93
CA GLN A 37 5.87 -6.80 14.67
C GLN A 37 4.37 -6.63 14.41
N CYS A 38 3.69 -7.62 13.83
CA CYS A 38 2.26 -7.55 13.50
C CYS A 38 1.34 -7.42 14.74
N ASP A 39 1.77 -7.91 15.90
CA ASP A 39 0.92 -8.04 17.11
C ASP A 39 1.22 -7.01 18.23
N SER A 40 2.11 -6.05 18.02
CA SER A 40 2.58 -5.14 19.09
C SER A 40 1.63 -3.96 19.35
N LEU A 41 0.35 -4.24 19.59
CA LEU A 41 -0.65 -3.28 20.11
C LEU A 41 -1.40 -3.85 21.31
N ASN A 42 -0.71 -4.51 22.23
CA ASN A 42 -1.26 -4.83 23.56
C ASN A 42 -0.13 -4.88 24.60
N THR A 43 0.11 -3.76 25.28
CA THR A 43 0.31 -3.65 26.75
C THR A 43 0.58 -2.18 27.05
N GLU A 44 -0.07 -1.65 28.08
CA GLU A 44 0.05 -0.29 28.62
C GLU A 44 1.45 0.06 29.15
N ASN A 45 2.48 0.01 28.30
CA ASN A 45 3.81 0.52 28.63
C ASN A 45 4.39 1.24 27.41
N PHE A 46 4.57 2.54 27.61
CA PHE A 46 5.20 3.51 26.74
C PHE A 46 6.55 2.98 26.20
N VAL A 47 6.54 2.43 24.98
CA VAL A 47 7.75 2.27 24.16
C VAL A 47 7.58 3.17 22.95
N MET A 48 8.22 4.33 23.04
CA MET A 48 8.49 5.22 21.91
C MET A 48 9.59 4.59 21.07
N CYS A 49 9.22 3.86 20.03
CA CYS A 49 10.04 3.69 18.83
C CYS A 49 9.14 4.00 17.65
N ASN A 50 9.21 5.25 17.18
CA ASN A 50 8.71 5.61 15.86
C ASN A 50 9.48 4.75 14.84
N ASP A 51 8.83 3.81 14.17
CA ASP A 51 9.03 3.51 12.74
C ASP A 51 8.26 2.24 12.33
N SER A 52 7.13 2.51 11.66
CA SER A 52 6.42 1.70 10.66
C SER A 52 6.32 0.18 10.88
N LEU A 53 5.09 -0.29 11.12
CA LEU A 53 4.66 -1.62 10.70
C LEU A 53 5.23 -1.95 9.31
N CYS A 54 5.67 -3.19 9.06
CA CYS A 54 6.08 -3.59 7.72
C CYS A 54 4.94 -3.36 6.72
N ASP A 55 5.26 -3.17 5.43
CA ASP A 55 4.27 -2.81 4.39
C ASP A 55 3.08 -3.78 4.38
N PHE A 56 3.33 -5.07 4.60
CA PHE A 56 2.28 -6.08 4.70
C PHE A 56 1.31 -5.80 5.86
N CYS A 57 1.84 -5.60 7.07
CA CYS A 57 1.02 -5.32 8.26
C CYS A 57 0.28 -3.98 8.16
N LEU A 58 0.91 -2.98 7.54
CA LEU A 58 0.26 -1.69 7.30
C LEU A 58 -0.96 -1.88 6.39
N TYR A 59 -0.80 -2.62 5.29
CA TYR A 59 -1.89 -2.87 4.33
C TYR A 59 -2.99 -3.73 4.94
N GLU A 60 -2.67 -4.80 5.67
CA GLU A 60 -3.69 -5.62 6.34
C GLU A 60 -4.48 -4.84 7.40
N LYS A 61 -3.84 -3.92 8.11
CA LYS A 61 -4.48 -3.15 9.16
C LYS A 61 -5.35 -2.01 8.61
N GLU A 62 -4.87 -1.32 7.59
CA GLU A 62 -5.51 -0.12 7.05
C GLU A 62 -6.59 -0.44 5.99
N LEU A 63 -6.57 -1.63 5.39
CA LEU A 63 -7.48 -2.02 4.33
C LEU A 63 -8.40 -3.17 4.80
N GLU A 64 -9.69 -2.89 4.94
CA GLU A 64 -10.73 -3.91 5.17
C GLU A 64 -11.13 -4.60 3.84
N LEU A 65 -10.16 -5.03 3.04
CA LEU A 65 -10.39 -5.70 1.75
C LEU A 65 -10.28 -7.22 1.93
N PRO A 66 -11.19 -8.03 1.33
CA PRO A 66 -11.15 -9.48 1.45
C PRO A 66 -9.90 -10.09 0.80
N GLN A 67 -9.39 -9.45 -0.24
CA GLN A 67 -8.15 -9.83 -0.91
C GLN A 67 -7.49 -8.58 -1.52
N LEU A 68 -6.18 -8.42 -1.32
CA LEU A 68 -5.39 -7.40 -2.01
C LEU A 68 -5.06 -7.84 -3.45
N PRO A 69 -4.91 -6.90 -4.40
CA PRO A 69 -4.41 -7.21 -5.74
C PRO A 69 -3.05 -7.92 -5.68
N GLU A 70 -2.87 -8.97 -6.50
CA GLU A 70 -1.64 -9.77 -6.52
C GLU A 70 -0.38 -8.93 -6.82
N MET A 71 -0.50 -7.90 -7.66
CA MET A 71 0.59 -7.00 -8.03
C MET A 71 0.48 -5.64 -7.31
N THR A 72 0.28 -5.66 -6.00
CA THR A 72 0.27 -4.42 -5.19
C THR A 72 1.70 -3.94 -4.96
N PHE A 73 2.04 -2.74 -5.43
CA PHE A 73 3.36 -2.14 -5.17
C PHE A 73 3.26 -1.15 -4.00
N ALA A 74 3.51 -1.62 -2.79
CA ALA A 74 3.25 -0.86 -1.57
C ALA A 74 4.07 0.44 -1.47
N CYS A 75 5.32 0.43 -1.92
CA CYS A 75 6.22 1.58 -1.82
C CYS A 75 6.33 2.39 -3.11
N ASN A 76 5.55 2.05 -4.15
CA ASN A 76 5.49 2.87 -5.35
C ASN A 76 4.74 4.16 -5.03
N ARG A 77 5.40 5.29 -5.31
CA ARG A 77 4.75 6.60 -5.26
C ARG A 77 5.23 7.54 -6.34
N ILE A 78 4.32 8.40 -6.77
CA ILE A 78 4.62 9.55 -7.62
C ILE A 78 4.22 10.79 -6.84
N ARG A 79 5.18 11.67 -6.59
CA ARG A 79 4.98 12.92 -5.86
C ARG A 79 5.33 14.11 -6.73
N LEU A 80 4.42 15.06 -6.81
CA LEU A 80 4.66 16.37 -7.42
C LEU A 80 4.74 17.38 -6.27
N GLU A 81 5.87 18.04 -6.15
CA GLU A 81 6.14 18.99 -5.06
C GLU A 81 6.52 20.35 -5.65
N HIS A 82 5.86 21.40 -5.18
CA HIS A 82 6.21 22.78 -5.50
C HIS A 82 7.26 23.28 -4.50
N ASP A 83 8.15 24.17 -4.91
CA ASP A 83 9.18 24.80 -4.06
C ASP A 83 8.64 25.49 -2.78
N LYS A 84 7.34 25.83 -2.76
CA LYS A 84 6.61 26.44 -1.64
C LYS A 84 6.13 25.41 -0.61
N GLY A 85 6.39 24.13 -0.83
CA GLY A 85 6.11 23.03 0.10
C GLY A 85 4.72 22.38 -0.04
N PHE A 86 3.92 22.76 -1.02
CA PHE A 86 2.66 22.06 -1.34
C PHE A 86 2.84 21.09 -2.51
N GLY A 87 1.97 20.10 -2.61
CA GLY A 87 2.10 19.08 -3.63
C GLY A 87 0.96 18.08 -3.61
N ILE A 88 1.10 17.07 -4.46
CA ILE A 88 0.21 15.91 -4.51
C ILE A 88 1.06 14.64 -4.59
N GLU A 89 0.62 13.60 -3.90
CA GLU A 89 1.25 12.29 -3.91
C GLU A 89 0.21 11.24 -4.31
N PHE A 90 0.62 10.34 -5.19
CA PHE A 90 -0.16 9.18 -5.59
C PHE A 90 0.55 7.94 -5.06
N ASN A 91 -0.12 7.20 -4.19
CA ASN A 91 0.35 5.95 -3.62
C ASN A 91 -0.76 4.89 -3.70
N ALA A 92 -0.39 3.61 -3.56
CA ALA A 92 -1.33 2.51 -3.67
C ALA A 92 -2.26 2.39 -2.45
N LEU A 93 -1.78 2.73 -1.26
CA LEU A 93 -2.54 2.59 -0.01
C LEU A 93 -3.78 3.50 -0.01
N ASP A 94 -3.60 4.78 -0.30
CA ASP A 94 -4.67 5.77 -0.33
C ASP A 94 -5.68 5.46 -1.44
N ALA A 95 -5.22 4.94 -2.58
CA ALA A 95 -6.10 4.49 -3.65
C ALA A 95 -6.98 3.32 -3.21
N LEU A 96 -6.42 2.34 -2.51
CA LEU A 96 -7.17 1.16 -2.04
C LEU A 96 -8.12 1.49 -0.88
N LYS A 97 -7.83 2.49 -0.06
CA LYS A 97 -8.74 2.98 0.99
C LYS A 97 -10.05 3.55 0.44
N LEU A 98 -10.03 4.04 -0.79
CA LEU A 98 -11.21 4.58 -1.48
C LEU A 98 -12.06 3.49 -2.13
N VAL A 99 -11.61 2.23 -2.15
CA VAL A 99 -12.36 1.11 -2.72
C VAL A 99 -13.44 0.67 -1.73
N ASP A 100 -14.68 0.58 -2.19
CA ASP A 100 -15.79 0.06 -1.40
C ASP A 100 -15.66 -1.45 -1.23
N SER A 101 -15.34 -1.88 -0.01
CA SER A 101 -15.23 -3.29 0.36
C SER A 101 -16.52 -3.92 0.87
N LYS A 102 -17.57 -3.11 1.12
CA LYS A 102 -18.78 -3.53 1.85
C LYS A 102 -19.97 -3.77 0.94
N ASN A 103 -20.02 -3.10 -0.22
CA ASN A 103 -21.06 -3.30 -1.23
C ASN A 103 -20.56 -4.12 -2.42
N ASP A 104 -19.83 -5.21 -2.16
CA ASP A 104 -19.58 -6.22 -3.17
C ASP A 104 -20.89 -6.94 -3.47
N VAL A 105 -21.68 -6.36 -4.37
CA VAL A 105 -22.89 -6.98 -4.91
C VAL A 105 -22.45 -8.09 -5.87
N MET A 106 -21.75 -9.09 -5.35
CA MET A 106 -21.42 -10.33 -6.03
C MET A 106 -22.68 -11.20 -6.12
N LYS A 107 -23.82 -10.62 -6.52
CA LYS A 107 -24.87 -11.40 -7.15
C LYS A 107 -24.41 -11.58 -8.58
N VAL A 108 -24.09 -12.83 -8.91
CA VAL A 108 -23.78 -13.29 -10.25
C VAL A 108 -24.88 -12.80 -11.19
N ALA A 109 -24.66 -11.68 -11.87
CA ALA A 109 -25.64 -11.08 -12.80
C ALA A 109 -25.97 -11.98 -14.00
N ILE A 110 -25.35 -13.16 -14.07
CA ILE A 110 -25.41 -14.12 -15.17
C ILE A 110 -25.73 -15.54 -14.66
N ALA A 111 -25.97 -15.77 -13.36
CA ALA A 111 -26.31 -17.14 -12.89
C ALA A 111 -27.67 -17.61 -13.42
N GLU A 112 -28.62 -16.70 -13.63
CA GLU A 112 -29.94 -17.03 -14.17
C GLU A 112 -29.87 -17.57 -15.61
N ALA A 113 -28.88 -17.13 -16.42
CA ALA A 113 -28.75 -17.58 -17.81
C ALA A 113 -28.23 -19.03 -17.96
N TRP A 114 -27.58 -19.59 -16.93
CA TRP A 114 -27.02 -20.96 -16.98
C TRP A 114 -27.97 -22.01 -16.41
N GLN A 115 -29.04 -21.64 -15.70
CA GLN A 115 -30.02 -22.59 -15.15
C GLN A 115 -31.10 -23.01 -16.15
N GLU A 116 -31.22 -22.35 -17.29
CA GLU A 116 -32.24 -22.63 -18.32
C GLU A 116 -31.75 -23.47 -19.52
N SER A 117 -30.54 -24.03 -19.48
CA SER A 117 -29.98 -24.89 -20.58
C SER A 117 -29.90 -26.37 -20.22
#